data_AF-A3XEP5-F1
#
_entry.id   AF-A3XEP5-F1
#
_cell.length_a   1.000
_cell.length_b   1.000
_cell.length_c   1.000
_cell.angle_alpha   90.00
_cell.angle_beta   90.00
_cell.angle_gamma   90.00
#
_symmetry.space_group_name_H-M   'P 1'
#
loop_
_entity.id
_entity.type
_entity.pdbx_description
1 polymer ?
#
loop_
_entity_poly.entity_id
_entity_poly.type
_entity_poly.pdbx_seq_one_letter_code
_entity_poly.pdbx_strand_id
1 'polypeptide(L)' 'MAQTSSYVIENDAGLAVRQRINEVLAALQSCNAGATAPVHTRPGMLWLDTGAAVPVLKIRNSTDDAWEEFLDGGTY' A
#
# COMPACT_ATOMS: atom_id res chain seq x y z
N MET A 1 4.38 -0.68 -10.54
CA MET A 1 4.50 -0.76 -9.08
C MET A 1 3.83 0.48 -8.53
N ALA A 2 2.54 0.37 -8.21
CA ALA A 2 1.71 1.52 -7.87
C ALA A 2 1.66 1.65 -6.35
N GLN A 3 2.64 2.38 -5.80
CA GLN A 3 2.56 2.93 -4.46
C GLN A 3 2.29 4.42 -4.58
N THR A 4 1.47 4.95 -3.67
CA THR A 4 1.29 6.40 -3.56
C THR A 4 2.26 6.97 -2.54
N SER A 5 2.76 8.17 -2.82
CA SER A 5 3.54 8.97 -1.86
C SER A 5 2.69 9.54 -0.72
N SER A 6 1.37 9.57 -0.85
CA SER A 6 0.46 10.08 0.19
C SER A 6 -0.99 9.66 -0.08
N TYR A 7 -1.75 9.47 0.99
CA TYR A 7 -3.21 9.27 0.93
C TYR A 7 -4.01 10.55 1.17
N VAL A 8 -3.33 11.68 1.35
CA VAL A 8 -3.96 12.99 1.53
C VAL A 8 -4.20 13.61 0.16
N ILE A 9 -5.41 14.14 -0.03
CA ILE A 9 -5.76 14.96 -1.18
C ILE A 9 -5.85 16.39 -0.65
N GLU A 10 -4.85 17.19 -0.98
CA GLU A 10 -4.80 18.60 -0.60
C GLU A 10 -5.73 19.44 -1.48
N ASN A 11 -6.04 20.64 -1.01
CA ASN A 11 -6.74 21.62 -1.83
C ASN A 11 -5.77 22.12 -2.90
N ASP A 12 -6.10 21.85 -4.17
CA ASP A 12 -5.28 22.20 -5.32
C ASP A 12 -6.19 22.42 -6.55
N ALA A 13 -5.60 22.79 -7.69
CA ALA A 13 -6.29 22.87 -8.95
C ALA A 13 -7.02 21.55 -9.27
N GLY A 14 -8.22 21.63 -9.86
CA GLY A 14 -9.08 20.46 -10.07
C GLY A 14 -8.43 19.34 -10.90
N LEU A 15 -7.52 19.67 -11.82
CA LEU A 15 -6.75 18.67 -12.56
C LEU A 15 -5.81 17.88 -11.64
N ALA A 16 -5.07 18.58 -10.76
CA ALA A 16 -4.13 17.98 -9.83
C ALA A 16 -4.85 17.10 -8.81
N VAL A 17 -5.98 17.56 -8.26
CA VAL A 17 -6.84 16.76 -7.38
C VAL A 17 -7.29 15.46 -8.05
N ARG A 18 -7.74 15.51 -9.31
CA ARG A 18 -8.14 14.31 -10.05
C ARG A 18 -6.97 13.35 -10.30
N GLN A 19 -5.80 13.87 -10.63
CA GLN A 19 -4.59 13.05 -10.78
C GLN A 19 -4.24 12.34 -9.47
N ARG A 20 -4.25 13.08 -8.35
CA ARG A 20 -4.02 12.50 -7.01
C ARG A 20 -5.03 11.42 -6.65
N ILE A 21 -6.32 11.63 -6.95
CA ILE A 21 -7.36 10.61 -6.73
C ILE A 21 -7.04 9.34 -7.53
N ASN A 22 -6.72 9.46 -8.81
CA ASN A 22 -6.40 8.31 -9.65
C ASN A 22 -5.16 7.56 -9.15
N GLU A 23 -4.14 8.27 -8.69
CA GLU A 23 -2.93 7.66 -8.11
C GLU A 23 -3.25 6.88 -6.82
N VAL A 24 -4.04 7.46 -5.91
CA VAL A 24 -4.47 6.81 -4.67
C VAL A 24 -5.31 5.56 -4.98
N LEU A 25 -6.25 5.66 -5.92
CA LEU A 25 -7.10 4.51 -6.31
C LEU A 25 -6.27 3.40 -6.98
N ALA A 26 -5.32 3.73 -7.84
CA ALA A 26 -4.42 2.75 -8.45
C ALA A 26 -3.54 2.05 -7.39
N ALA A 27 -3.08 2.80 -6.38
CA ALA A 27 -2.33 2.22 -5.27
C ALA A 27 -3.18 1.23 -4.47
N LEU A 28 -4.42 1.59 -4.14
CA LEU A 28 -5.36 0.69 -3.44
C LEU A 28 -5.70 -0.56 -4.27
N GLN A 29 -5.99 -0.39 -5.57
CA GLN A 29 -6.30 -1.50 -6.48
C GLN A 29 -5.17 -2.53 -6.55
N SER A 30 -3.92 -2.09 -6.44
CA SER A 30 -2.75 -2.95 -6.50
C SER A 30 -2.21 -3.40 -5.14
N CYS A 31 -2.95 -3.15 -4.05
CA CYS A 31 -2.46 -3.39 -2.68
C CYS A 31 -1.07 -2.78 -2.44
N ASN A 32 -0.85 -1.53 -2.87
CA ASN A 32 0.41 -0.82 -2.72
C ASN A 32 1.63 -1.58 -3.25
N ALA A 33 1.50 -2.28 -4.38
CA ALA A 33 2.55 -3.17 -4.87
C ALA A 33 3.88 -2.45 -5.12
N GLY A 34 4.96 -2.94 -4.50
CA GLY A 34 6.31 -2.38 -4.66
C GLY A 34 7.37 -3.16 -3.88
N ALA A 35 8.63 -2.94 -4.24
CA ALA A 35 9.79 -3.61 -3.60
C ALA A 35 10.17 -2.99 -2.24
N THR A 36 9.66 -1.82 -1.92
CA THR A 36 9.89 -1.12 -0.65
C THR A 36 8.56 -0.97 0.09
N ALA A 37 8.60 -1.01 1.42
CA ALA A 37 7.40 -0.80 2.22
C ALA A 37 6.84 0.63 2.00
N PRO A 38 5.50 0.80 1.97
CA PRO A 38 4.87 2.11 1.94
C PRO A 38 5.31 2.98 3.12
N VAL A 39 5.56 4.27 2.86
CA VAL A 39 5.99 5.23 3.90
C VAL A 39 4.82 5.68 4.78
N HIS A 40 3.67 5.97 4.16
CA HIS A 40 2.46 6.37 4.87
C HIS A 40 1.62 5.14 5.18
N THR A 41 1.87 4.59 6.37
CA THR A 41 1.20 3.40 6.86
C THR A 41 -0.06 3.72 7.66
N ARG A 42 -0.96 2.74 7.74
CA ARG A 42 -2.12 2.72 8.62
C ARG A 42 -2.34 1.27 9.08
N PRO A 43 -2.86 1.04 10.31
CA PRO A 43 -3.25 -0.29 10.74
C PRO A 43 -4.12 -1.01 9.71
N GLY A 44 -3.83 -2.28 9.43
CA GLY A 44 -4.57 -3.12 8.47
C GLY A 44 -4.32 -2.81 7.00
N MET A 45 -3.40 -1.90 6.66
CA MET A 45 -3.01 -1.63 5.28
C MET A 45 -2.43 -2.88 4.61
N LEU A 46 -2.80 -3.12 3.35
CA LEU A 46 -2.22 -4.19 2.53
C LEU A 46 -1.05 -3.68 1.69
N TRP A 47 -0.01 -4.50 1.60
CA TRP A 47 1.17 -4.28 0.77
C TRP A 47 1.58 -5.57 0.06
N LEU A 48 1.58 -5.56 -1.27
CA LEU A 48 2.20 -6.61 -2.07
C LEU A 48 3.71 -6.31 -2.22
N ASP A 49 4.52 -7.04 -1.47
CA ASP A 49 5.99 -6.96 -1.54
C ASP A 49 6.49 -7.69 -2.79
N THR A 50 6.98 -6.92 -3.76
CA THR A 50 7.54 -7.43 -5.01
C THR A 50 9.08 -7.42 -5.02
N GLY A 51 9.71 -7.15 -3.87
CA GLY A 51 11.17 -7.12 -3.72
C GLY A 51 11.77 -8.51 -3.50
N ALA A 52 10.97 -9.45 -2.98
CA ALA A 52 11.35 -10.85 -2.85
C ALA A 52 11.27 -11.61 -4.18
N ALA A 53 11.98 -12.74 -4.27
CA ALA A 53 11.96 -13.62 -5.45
C ALA A 53 10.55 -14.16 -5.78
N VAL A 54 9.73 -14.36 -4.74
CA VAL A 54 8.29 -14.65 -4.86
C VAL A 54 7.54 -13.49 -4.21
N PRO A 55 6.61 -12.83 -4.93
CA PRO A 55 5.83 -11.75 -4.33
C PRO A 55 4.99 -12.23 -3.14
N VAL A 56 5.04 -11.51 -2.03
CA VAL A 56 4.32 -11.85 -0.79
C VAL A 56 3.36 -10.73 -0.43
N LEU A 57 2.10 -11.08 -0.13
CA LEU A 57 1.13 -10.13 0.40
C LEU A 57 1.34 -10.00 1.90
N LYS A 58 1.56 -8.76 2.36
CA LYS A 58 1.76 -8.38 3.75
C LYS A 58 0.63 -7.47 4.22
N ILE A 59 0.35 -7.53 5.52
CA ILE A 59 -0.60 -6.66 6.21
C ILE A 59 0.10 -5.87 7.32
N ARG A 60 -0.24 -4.59 7.45
CA ARG A 60 0.24 -3.74 8.54
C ARG A 60 -0.48 -4.13 9.82
N ASN A 61 0.27 -4.39 10.88
CA ASN A 61 -0.31 -4.83 12.14
C ASN A 61 -1.21 -3.76 12.80
N SER A 62 -1.95 -4.16 13.82
CA SER A 62 -2.92 -3.28 14.50
C SER A 62 -2.27 -2.10 15.25
N THR A 63 -0.98 -2.21 15.61
CA THR A 63 -0.20 -1.16 16.28
C THR A 63 0.52 -0.23 15.32
N ASP A 64 0.42 -0.46 14.01
CA ASP A 64 1.08 0.31 12.96
C ASP A 64 2.60 0.43 13.13
N ASP A 65 3.26 -0.62 13.60
CA ASP A 65 4.71 -0.66 13.79
C ASP A 65 5.42 -1.70 12.91
N ALA A 66 4.76 -2.80 12.54
CA ALA A 66 5.35 -3.90 11.78
C ALA A 66 4.47 -4.37 10.61
N TRP A 67 5.11 -5.06 9.65
CA TRP A 67 4.46 -5.74 8.54
C TRP A 67 4.51 -7.25 8.78
N GLU A 68 3.36 -7.89 8.67
CA GLU A 68 3.18 -9.34 8.86
C GLU A 68 2.77 -9.97 7.52
N GLU A 69 3.13 -11.23 7.28
CA GLU A 69 2.68 -11.94 6.09
C GLU A 69 1.20 -12.28 6.22
N PHE A 70 0.39 -11.92 5.22
CA PHE A 70 -1.06 -12.17 5.28
C PHE A 70 -1.38 -13.67 5.16
N LEU A 71 -0.56 -14.40 4.41
CA LEU A 71 -0.65 -15.84 4.23
C LEU A 71 0.65 -16.48 4.71
N ASP A 72 0.78 -16.71 6.01
CA ASP A 72 1.93 -17.37 6.66
C ASP A 72 2.03 -18.88 6.35
N GLY A 73 1.44 -19.37 5.25
CA GLY A 73 1.41 -20.80 4.91
C GLY A 73 0.73 -21.70 5.95
N GLY A 74 0.12 -21.14 7.00
CA GLY A 74 -0.62 -21.85 8.03
C GLY A 74 -1.84 -22.55 7.45
N THR A 75 -2.03 -23.81 7.80
CA THR A 75 -3.26 -24.56 7.52
C THR A 75 -4.35 -23.99 8.42
N TYR A 76 -5.17 -23.09 7.88
CA TYR A 76 -6.42 -22.64 8.51
C TYR A 76 -7.53 -23.67 8.31
#